data_AF-A0A7Y8DGV3-F1
#
_entry.id   AF-A0A7Y8DGV3-F1
#
_cell.length_a   1.000
_cell.length_b   1.000
_cell.length_c   1.000
_cell.angle_alpha   90.00
_cell.angle_beta   90.00
_cell.angle_gamma   90.00
#
_symmetry.space_group_name_H-M   'P 1'
#
loop_
_entity.id
_entity.type
_entity.pdbx_description
1 polymer ?
#
loop_
_entity_poly.entity_id
_entity_poly.type
_entity_poly.pdbx_seq_one_letter_code
_entity_poly.pdbx_strand_id
1 'polypeptide(L)'
;MKTTQAGVVAKKPAWKTLVALVFLAGFIGLMVYAPTILVALFFPVCILIGLLASFGPNFYRTEQRLATSQIRSLAMGLVEVNGKVIVDTPLISPVNGKPCAGYVWIIEEGTKDKDGDWSWSQVSAEARCNDFRLQDATGEVTVIAEGIDLFGKKSPDEHELINSSRRQGELLLTQDMQVMLIGDACEREGKTVIAQGRQRDAVFGLAETKEVETRRVLAPLWRAGGFYAVVVGLIGVGIMAMTPEHFAQLHLPGPATYQQMATLNPFYRFLAWLYRDNGFVIPFMAAFGFLLSMFVVLLALRLLLPKGMRLAVGRVLGAWMGLGMVIGGVVTLLLVVAQVDTMKVFLVWMMILLGTLVFSIFEQRKLGAAYKHFAKDSGTASFGDEDA
;
A
#
# COMPACT_ATOMS: atom_id res chain seq x y z
N MET A 1 6.25 0.27 -19.86
CA MET A 1 5.67 -0.71 -20.81
C MET A 1 6.78 -1.10 -21.78
N LYS A 2 6.81 -2.35 -22.28
CA LYS A 2 7.82 -2.74 -23.29
C LYS A 2 7.63 -1.91 -24.56
N THR A 3 8.69 -1.25 -25.01
CA THR A 3 8.71 -0.54 -26.30
C THR A 3 8.41 -1.54 -27.43
N THR A 4 7.27 -1.41 -28.12
CA THR A 4 6.90 -2.24 -29.27
C THR A 4 5.98 -1.46 -30.20
N GLN A 5 6.09 -1.71 -31.52
CA GLN A 5 5.26 -1.04 -32.53
C GLN A 5 3.77 -1.41 -32.43
N ALA A 6 2.96 -0.39 -32.74
CA ALA A 6 1.52 -0.31 -32.97
C ALA A 6 0.61 -1.50 -32.55
N GLY A 7 -0.30 -1.20 -31.62
CA GLY A 7 -1.71 -1.54 -31.78
C GLY A 7 -2.13 -2.95 -31.39
N VAL A 8 -2.16 -3.26 -30.09
CA VAL A 8 -3.06 -4.29 -29.58
C VAL A 8 -3.73 -3.80 -28.30
N VAL A 9 -4.96 -3.30 -28.45
CA VAL A 9 -5.85 -2.98 -27.33
C VAL A 9 -6.40 -4.29 -26.79
N ALA A 10 -5.94 -4.69 -25.61
CA ALA A 10 -6.41 -5.87 -24.93
C ALA A 10 -7.87 -5.69 -24.48
N LYS A 11 -8.82 -6.28 -25.22
CA LYS A 11 -10.24 -6.30 -24.86
C LYS A 11 -10.40 -7.00 -23.51
N LYS A 12 -10.99 -6.32 -22.50
CA LYS A 12 -11.28 -6.93 -21.19
C LYS A 12 -12.12 -8.20 -21.40
N PRO A 13 -11.67 -9.39 -20.95
CA PRO A 13 -12.37 -10.64 -21.22
C PRO A 13 -13.68 -10.69 -20.40
N ALA A 14 -14.81 -10.86 -21.10
CA ALA A 14 -16.16 -10.89 -20.53
C ALA A 14 -16.37 -11.97 -19.45
N TRP A 15 -15.51 -13.01 -19.43
CA TRP A 15 -15.49 -14.01 -18.37
C TRP A 15 -15.11 -13.43 -17.01
N LYS A 16 -14.21 -12.42 -16.95
CA LYS A 16 -13.82 -11.79 -15.68
C LYS A 16 -14.98 -11.05 -15.02
N THR A 17 -15.84 -10.41 -15.82
CA THR A 17 -17.07 -9.77 -15.34
C THR A 17 -18.11 -10.78 -14.84
N LEU A 18 -18.22 -11.93 -15.51
CA LEU A 18 -19.15 -13.00 -15.09
C LEU A 18 -18.69 -13.66 -13.78
N VAL A 19 -17.38 -13.92 -13.64
CA VAL A 19 -16.78 -14.39 -12.38
C VAL A 19 -16.99 -13.38 -11.25
N ALA A 20 -16.80 -12.07 -11.51
CA ALA A 20 -17.02 -11.03 -10.51
C ALA A 20 -18.49 -11.00 -10.02
N LEU A 21 -19.46 -11.17 -10.92
CA LEU A 21 -20.88 -11.23 -10.56
C LEU A 21 -21.23 -12.48 -9.73
N VAL A 22 -20.64 -13.63 -10.04
CA VAL A 22 -20.83 -14.86 -9.25
C VAL A 22 -20.25 -14.70 -7.84
N PHE A 23 -19.07 -14.08 -7.71
CA PHE A 23 -18.50 -13.73 -6.40
C PHE A 23 -19.38 -12.75 -5.62
N LEU A 24 -19.93 -11.74 -6.29
CA LEU A 24 -20.83 -10.77 -5.67
C LEU A 24 -22.12 -11.43 -5.16
N ALA A 25 -22.74 -12.30 -5.96
CA ALA A 25 -23.93 -13.05 -5.57
C ALA A 25 -23.67 -14.01 -4.40
N GLY A 26 -22.52 -14.71 -4.42
CA GLY A 26 -22.08 -15.56 -3.32
C GLY A 26 -21.82 -14.78 -2.03
N PHE A 27 -21.24 -13.57 -2.15
CA PHE A 27 -21.03 -12.67 -1.02
C PHE A 27 -22.36 -12.20 -0.41
N ILE A 28 -23.34 -11.82 -1.24
CA ILE A 28 -24.68 -11.44 -0.78
C ILE A 28 -25.40 -12.62 -0.10
N GLY A 29 -25.31 -13.82 -0.67
CA GLY A 29 -25.89 -15.03 -0.06
C GLY A 29 -25.28 -15.37 1.30
N LEU A 30 -23.96 -15.24 1.43
CA LEU A 30 -23.24 -15.45 2.68
C LEU A 30 -23.58 -14.35 3.72
N MET A 31 -23.85 -13.12 3.28
CA MET A 31 -24.28 -12.02 4.15
C MET A 31 -25.64 -12.31 4.80
N VAL A 32 -26.57 -12.92 4.06
CA VAL A 32 -27.89 -13.28 4.57
C VAL A 32 -27.81 -14.46 5.54
N TYR A 33 -26.97 -15.45 5.27
CA TYR A 33 -26.92 -16.69 6.04
C TYR A 33 -26.02 -16.61 7.29
N ALA A 34 -24.91 -15.88 7.22
CA ALA A 34 -23.92 -15.80 8.30
C ALA A 34 -23.22 -14.42 8.33
N PRO A 35 -23.96 -13.34 8.67
CA PRO A 35 -23.45 -11.97 8.63
C PRO A 35 -22.23 -11.76 9.54
N THR A 36 -22.21 -12.44 10.70
CA THR A 36 -21.12 -12.35 11.68
C THR A 36 -19.81 -12.94 11.18
N ILE A 37 -19.87 -14.10 10.52
CA ILE A 37 -18.70 -14.80 9.98
C ILE A 37 -18.14 -14.06 8.76
N LEU A 38 -19.03 -13.55 7.90
CA LEU A 38 -18.64 -12.78 6.72
C LEU A 38 -17.90 -11.49 7.10
N VAL A 39 -18.45 -10.69 8.02
CA VAL A 39 -17.80 -9.46 8.46
C VAL A 39 -16.46 -9.74 9.13
N ALA A 40 -16.35 -10.84 9.89
CA ALA A 40 -15.11 -11.21 10.53
C ALA A 40 -14.04 -11.70 9.54
N LEU A 41 -14.42 -12.45 8.49
CA LEU A 41 -13.49 -12.97 7.48
C LEU A 41 -13.12 -11.96 6.40
N PHE A 42 -13.95 -10.94 6.18
CA PHE A 42 -13.74 -9.93 5.13
C PHE A 42 -12.36 -9.26 5.23
N PHE A 43 -12.02 -8.72 6.41
CA PHE A 43 -10.75 -8.04 6.63
C PHE A 43 -9.51 -8.95 6.48
N PRO A 44 -9.39 -10.13 7.15
CA PRO A 44 -8.24 -10.99 6.99
C PRO A 44 -8.09 -11.54 5.56
N VAL A 45 -9.20 -11.85 4.88
CA VAL A 45 -9.16 -12.35 3.49
C VAL A 45 -8.74 -11.24 2.52
N CYS A 46 -9.27 -10.02 2.64
CA CYS A 46 -8.84 -8.89 1.82
C CYS A 46 -7.35 -8.56 2.03
N ILE A 47 -6.87 -8.63 3.27
CA ILE A 47 -5.46 -8.38 3.60
C ILE A 47 -4.57 -9.52 3.07
N LEU A 48 -5.00 -10.77 3.18
CA LEU A 48 -4.30 -11.92 2.61
C LEU A 48 -4.22 -11.81 1.08
N ILE A 49 -5.33 -11.45 0.42
CA ILE A 49 -5.35 -11.19 -1.02
C ILE A 49 -4.43 -10.02 -1.37
N GLY A 50 -4.42 -8.94 -0.60
CA GLY A 50 -3.50 -7.82 -0.79
C GLY A 50 -2.02 -8.22 -0.65
N LEU A 51 -1.70 -9.05 0.33
CA LEU A 51 -0.36 -9.62 0.52
C LEU A 51 0.06 -10.51 -0.65
N LEU A 52 -0.84 -11.38 -1.13
CA LEU A 52 -0.60 -12.23 -2.29
C LEU A 52 -0.53 -11.41 -3.60
N ALA A 53 -1.34 -10.36 -3.74
CA ALA A 53 -1.28 -9.45 -4.88
C ALA A 53 -0.01 -8.57 -4.87
N SER A 54 0.61 -8.37 -3.69
CA SER A 54 1.86 -7.61 -3.55
C SER A 54 3.09 -8.29 -4.19
N PHE A 55 2.95 -9.53 -4.69
CA PHE A 55 3.92 -10.17 -5.57
C PHE A 55 3.96 -9.46 -6.94
N GLY A 56 4.48 -8.23 -6.96
CA GLY A 56 4.48 -7.30 -8.09
C GLY A 56 5.26 -7.76 -9.34
N PRO A 57 5.37 -6.88 -10.34
CA PRO A 57 5.96 -7.21 -11.65
C PRO A 57 7.41 -7.68 -11.55
N ASN A 58 7.87 -8.48 -12.53
CA ASN A 58 9.20 -9.11 -12.55
C ASN A 58 10.36 -8.15 -12.28
N PHE A 59 10.26 -6.89 -12.72
CA PHE A 59 11.26 -5.85 -12.47
C PHE A 59 11.59 -5.71 -10.99
N TYR A 60 10.58 -5.46 -10.15
CA TYR A 60 10.77 -5.23 -8.72
C TYR A 60 11.08 -6.51 -7.93
N ARG A 61 10.76 -7.70 -8.47
CA ARG A 61 11.21 -8.96 -7.87
C ARG A 61 12.70 -9.19 -8.09
N THR A 62 13.20 -8.73 -9.23
CA THR A 62 14.60 -8.91 -9.66
C THR A 62 15.49 -7.87 -8.98
N GLU A 63 15.03 -6.62 -8.92
CA GLU A 63 15.61 -5.52 -8.13
C GLU A 63 15.90 -5.92 -6.67
N GLN A 64 14.95 -6.58 -5.99
CA GLN A 64 15.14 -7.04 -4.61
C GLN A 64 16.26 -8.09 -4.41
N ARG A 65 16.81 -8.66 -5.49
CA ARG A 65 17.84 -9.71 -5.45
C ARG A 65 19.19 -9.27 -6.00
N LEU A 66 19.25 -8.16 -6.73
CA LEU A 66 20.47 -7.62 -7.31
C LEU A 66 21.10 -6.59 -6.36
N ALA A 67 22.43 -6.57 -6.31
CA ALA A 67 23.14 -5.45 -5.71
C ALA A 67 23.35 -4.38 -6.78
N THR A 68 23.10 -3.12 -6.42
CA THR A 68 23.39 -1.98 -7.29
C THR A 68 24.89 -1.94 -7.58
N SER A 69 25.25 -2.06 -8.86
CA SER A 69 26.64 -2.10 -9.34
C SER A 69 27.12 -0.71 -9.74
N GLN A 70 28.40 -0.44 -9.55
CA GLN A 70 29.05 0.77 -10.07
C GLN A 70 29.38 0.59 -11.55
N ILE A 71 29.20 1.65 -12.35
CA ILE A 71 29.43 1.61 -13.80
C ILE A 71 30.87 1.21 -14.13
N ARG A 72 31.87 1.73 -13.39
CA ARG A 72 33.29 1.42 -13.60
C ARG A 72 33.61 -0.07 -13.43
N SER A 73 32.83 -0.81 -12.65
CA SER A 73 33.08 -2.21 -12.30
C SER A 73 31.90 -3.11 -12.65
N LEU A 74 31.20 -2.83 -13.75
CA LEU A 74 30.09 -3.66 -14.21
C LEU A 74 30.56 -5.07 -14.53
N ALA A 75 29.98 -6.05 -13.85
CA ALA A 75 30.15 -7.44 -14.22
C ALA A 75 29.31 -7.72 -15.48
N MET A 76 29.85 -8.54 -16.39
CA MET A 76 29.11 -9.01 -17.55
C MET A 76 27.91 -9.85 -17.10
N GLY A 77 26.76 -9.68 -17.74
CA GLY A 77 25.51 -10.33 -17.35
C GLY A 77 24.47 -9.36 -16.77
N LEU A 78 23.47 -9.91 -16.08
CA LEU A 78 22.37 -9.13 -15.51
C LEU A 78 22.87 -8.23 -14.37
N VAL A 79 22.68 -6.91 -14.54
CA VAL A 79 23.13 -5.87 -13.60
C VAL A 79 22.00 -4.92 -13.24
N GLU A 80 22.08 -4.34 -12.05
CA GLU A 80 21.30 -3.19 -11.61
C GLU A 80 22.23 -1.98 -11.49
N VAL A 81 21.89 -0.88 -12.15
CA VAL A 81 22.69 0.36 -12.14
C VAL A 81 21.81 1.54 -11.76
N ASN A 82 22.34 2.43 -10.93
CA ASN A 82 21.69 3.68 -10.55
C ASN A 82 22.52 4.85 -11.07
N GLY A 83 21.91 5.71 -11.88
CA GLY A 83 22.60 6.85 -12.47
C GLY A 83 21.66 7.92 -13.01
N LYS A 84 22.25 9.01 -13.49
CA LYS A 84 21.58 10.11 -14.18
C LYS A 84 21.53 9.83 -15.67
N VAL A 85 20.40 10.16 -16.29
CA VAL A 85 20.21 10.05 -17.73
C VAL A 85 20.94 11.18 -18.45
N ILE A 86 21.77 10.83 -19.42
CA ILE A 86 22.38 11.74 -20.39
C ILE A 86 21.74 11.46 -21.75
N VAL A 87 21.12 12.49 -22.33
CA VAL A 87 20.39 12.41 -23.59
C VAL A 87 21.29 12.88 -24.73
N ASP A 88 21.77 11.94 -25.56
CA ASP A 88 22.58 12.28 -26.73
C ASP A 88 21.70 12.63 -27.94
N THR A 89 20.63 11.85 -28.15
CA THR A 89 19.69 12.03 -29.27
C THR A 89 18.27 12.24 -28.75
N PRO A 90 17.87 13.50 -28.48
CA PRO A 90 16.59 13.78 -27.85
C PRO A 90 15.41 13.48 -28.79
N LEU A 91 14.39 12.83 -28.23
CA LEU A 91 13.04 12.76 -28.76
C LEU A 91 12.22 13.93 -28.24
N ILE A 92 11.22 14.37 -29.00
CA ILE A 92 10.24 15.36 -28.58
C ILE A 92 9.00 14.63 -28.07
N SER A 93 8.57 14.96 -26.85
CA SER A 93 7.38 14.34 -26.26
C SER A 93 6.09 14.76 -26.99
N PRO A 94 5.12 13.84 -27.18
CA PRO A 94 3.95 14.11 -28.00
C PRO A 94 2.94 15.07 -27.36
N VAL A 95 2.90 15.16 -26.02
CA VAL A 95 1.94 16.01 -25.31
C VAL A 95 2.55 17.37 -25.02
N ASN A 96 3.65 17.41 -24.25
CA ASN A 96 4.22 18.68 -23.78
C ASN A 96 5.35 19.23 -24.67
N GLY A 97 5.76 18.52 -25.73
CA GLY A 97 6.86 18.95 -26.59
C GLY A 97 8.23 19.01 -25.92
N LYS A 98 8.43 18.28 -24.81
CA LYS A 98 9.67 18.34 -24.02
C LYS A 98 10.75 17.41 -24.61
N PRO A 99 12.03 17.81 -24.63
CA PRO A 99 13.12 16.94 -25.05
C PRO A 99 13.39 15.84 -24.01
N CYS A 100 13.49 14.59 -24.45
CA CYS A 100 13.67 13.42 -23.59
C CYS A 100 14.44 12.29 -24.31
N ALA A 101 15.05 11.36 -23.57
CA ALA A 101 15.59 10.13 -24.14
C ALA A 101 14.48 9.15 -24.56
N GLY A 102 13.34 9.19 -23.89
CA GLY A 102 12.20 8.34 -24.16
C GLY A 102 10.93 8.82 -23.46
N TYR A 103 9.80 8.33 -23.92
CA TYR A 103 8.49 8.64 -23.36
C TYR A 103 7.56 7.43 -23.37
N VAL A 104 6.62 7.42 -22.43
CA VAL A 104 5.43 6.57 -22.43
C VAL A 104 4.22 7.48 -22.54
N TRP A 105 3.53 7.43 -23.67
CA TRP A 105 2.31 8.19 -23.93
C TRP A 105 1.10 7.29 -23.75
N ILE A 106 0.14 7.71 -22.92
CA ILE A 106 -1.06 6.95 -22.60
C ILE A 106 -2.29 7.78 -22.95
N ILE A 107 -3.23 7.20 -23.69
CA ILE A 107 -4.55 7.78 -23.94
C ILE A 107 -5.59 6.94 -23.21
N GLU A 108 -6.43 7.63 -22.45
CA GLU A 108 -7.52 7.05 -21.69
C GLU A 108 -8.87 7.64 -22.13
N GLU A 109 -9.88 6.80 -22.17
CA GLU A 109 -11.26 7.18 -22.48
C GLU A 109 -12.11 7.02 -21.23
N GLY A 110 -12.85 8.07 -20.93
CA GLY A 110 -13.77 8.18 -19.82
C GLY A 110 -15.17 7.77 -20.25
N THR A 111 -15.77 6.85 -19.50
CA THR A 111 -17.22 6.63 -19.54
C THR A 111 -17.83 7.17 -18.27
N LYS A 112 -18.85 8.02 -18.44
CA LYS A 112 -19.65 8.55 -17.34
C LYS A 112 -20.71 7.52 -16.95
N ASP A 113 -20.81 7.19 -15.67
CA ASP A 113 -21.88 6.34 -15.19
C ASP A 113 -23.20 7.11 -14.99
N LYS A 114 -24.23 6.40 -14.53
CA LYS A 114 -25.57 6.98 -14.32
C LYS A 114 -25.61 8.00 -13.18
N ASP A 115 -24.68 7.90 -12.23
CA ASP A 115 -24.58 8.76 -11.05
C ASP A 115 -23.71 10.01 -11.33
N GLY A 116 -23.02 9.99 -12.46
CA GLY A 116 -22.27 11.12 -13.01
C GLY A 116 -20.76 11.03 -12.76
N ASP A 117 -20.29 9.90 -12.25
CA ASP A 117 -18.88 9.65 -11.98
C ASP A 117 -18.16 9.17 -13.25
N TRP A 118 -16.92 9.62 -13.40
CA TRP A 118 -16.08 9.27 -14.54
C TRP A 118 -15.24 8.03 -14.23
N SER A 119 -15.42 6.99 -15.04
CA SER A 119 -14.53 5.82 -15.07
C SER A 119 -13.60 5.93 -16.27
N TRP A 120 -12.30 6.05 -16.03
CA TRP A 120 -11.28 6.12 -17.07
C TRP A 120 -10.71 4.74 -17.40
N SER A 121 -10.50 4.48 -18.68
CA SER A 121 -9.92 3.24 -19.16
C SER A 121 -8.88 3.51 -20.24
N GLN A 122 -7.71 2.88 -20.11
CA GLN A 122 -6.65 2.99 -21.10
C GLN A 122 -7.11 2.41 -22.45
N VAL A 123 -7.10 3.25 -23.47
CA VAL A 123 -7.46 2.88 -24.85
C VAL A 123 -6.21 2.58 -25.66
N SER A 124 -5.17 3.40 -25.52
CA SER A 124 -3.89 3.16 -26.18
C SER A 124 -2.74 3.56 -25.27
N ALA A 125 -1.60 2.91 -25.47
CA ALA A 125 -0.33 3.40 -24.97
C ALA A 125 0.76 3.14 -25.99
N GLU A 126 1.69 4.07 -26.08
CA GLU A 126 2.86 4.01 -26.93
C GLU A 126 4.10 4.30 -26.08
N ALA A 127 5.15 3.50 -26.24
CA ALA A 127 6.43 3.73 -25.57
C ALA A 127 7.53 3.79 -26.63
N ARG A 128 8.29 4.89 -26.64
CA ARG A 128 9.47 5.08 -27.50
C ARG A 128 10.65 5.52 -26.66
N CYS A 129 11.84 5.05 -27.04
CA CYS A 129 13.08 5.42 -26.40
C CYS A 129 14.20 5.35 -27.44
N ASN A 130 15.02 6.38 -27.49
CA ASN A 130 16.30 6.34 -28.18
C ASN A 130 17.37 5.79 -27.22
N ASP A 131 18.49 5.36 -27.79
CA ASP A 131 19.67 5.03 -27.00
C ASP A 131 20.14 6.25 -26.21
N PHE A 132 20.57 6.01 -24.98
CA PHE A 132 20.97 7.06 -24.06
C PHE A 132 22.16 6.60 -23.23
N ARG A 133 22.81 7.54 -22.55
CA ARG A 133 23.88 7.22 -21.61
C ARG A 133 23.37 7.34 -20.18
N LEU A 134 23.90 6.49 -19.32
CA LEU A 134 23.68 6.55 -17.89
C LEU A 134 25.00 6.91 -17.22
N GLN A 135 24.98 7.91 -16.33
CA GLN A 135 26.15 8.38 -15.60
C GLN A 135 25.96 8.18 -14.10
N ASP A 136 26.94 7.55 -13.46
CA ASP A 136 27.02 7.45 -12.01
C ASP A 136 28.29 8.19 -11.51
N ALA A 137 28.60 8.06 -10.22
CA ALA A 137 29.78 8.70 -9.64
C ALA A 137 31.13 8.13 -10.15
N THR A 138 31.10 7.00 -10.86
CA THR A 138 32.29 6.21 -11.24
C THR A 138 32.58 6.22 -12.73
N GLY A 139 31.56 6.45 -13.57
CA GLY A 139 31.69 6.53 -15.01
C GLY A 139 30.35 6.66 -15.76
N GLU A 140 30.41 6.41 -17.06
CA GLU A 140 29.27 6.42 -17.98
C GLU A 140 29.17 5.11 -18.74
N VAL A 141 27.94 4.67 -19.01
CA VAL A 141 27.66 3.49 -19.83
C VAL A 141 26.55 3.79 -20.83
N THR A 142 26.69 3.28 -22.05
CA THR A 142 25.66 3.38 -23.08
C THR A 142 24.58 2.32 -22.86
N VAL A 143 23.33 2.74 -22.94
CA VAL A 143 22.15 1.90 -22.85
C VAL A 143 21.50 1.80 -24.21
N ILE A 144 21.39 0.58 -24.72
CA ILE A 144 20.69 0.28 -25.97
C ILE A 144 19.22 0.08 -25.62
N ALA A 145 18.39 1.06 -25.96
CA ALA A 145 17.04 1.18 -25.46
C ALA A 145 16.04 0.22 -26.12
N GLU A 146 16.47 -0.54 -27.13
CA GLU A 146 15.65 -1.54 -27.79
C GLU A 146 15.09 -2.57 -26.80
N GLY A 147 13.76 -2.62 -26.70
CA GLY A 147 13.05 -3.57 -25.83
C GLY A 147 13.00 -3.18 -24.35
N ILE A 148 13.43 -1.97 -23.99
CA ILE A 148 13.39 -1.48 -22.61
C ILE A 148 11.96 -1.32 -22.11
N ASP A 149 11.69 -1.74 -20.87
CA ASP A 149 10.44 -1.46 -20.18
C ASP A 149 10.55 -0.13 -19.41
N LEU A 150 10.08 0.97 -20.03
CA LEU A 150 10.07 2.29 -19.39
C LEU A 150 8.98 2.38 -18.33
N PHE A 151 9.35 2.68 -17.08
CA PHE A 151 8.47 2.94 -15.94
C PHE A 151 7.47 1.79 -15.62
N GLY A 152 7.70 0.59 -16.15
CA GLY A 152 6.83 -0.58 -15.95
C GLY A 152 5.37 -0.32 -16.34
N LYS A 153 4.45 -0.36 -15.37
CA LYS A 153 3.01 -0.11 -15.56
C LYS A 153 2.54 1.17 -14.87
N LYS A 154 3.43 2.14 -14.69
CA LYS A 154 3.09 3.43 -14.09
C LYS A 154 2.14 4.21 -15.01
N SER A 155 1.12 4.82 -14.43
CA SER A 155 0.25 5.80 -15.10
C SER A 155 0.81 7.22 -14.90
N PRO A 156 0.61 8.13 -15.87
CA PRO A 156 0.95 9.55 -15.72
C PRO A 156 0.24 10.14 -14.49
N ASP A 157 0.92 11.03 -13.77
CA ASP A 157 0.30 11.76 -12.66
C ASP A 157 -0.57 12.90 -13.20
N GLU A 158 -0.09 13.56 -14.26
CA GLU A 158 -0.79 14.65 -14.95
C GLU A 158 -1.47 14.16 -16.22
N HIS A 159 -2.69 14.64 -16.43
CA HIS A 159 -3.48 14.33 -17.62
C HIS A 159 -4.04 15.60 -18.24
N GLU A 160 -3.95 15.67 -19.57
CA GLU A 160 -4.58 16.71 -20.37
C GLU A 160 -5.83 16.17 -21.07
N LEU A 161 -6.89 16.96 -21.11
CA LEU A 161 -8.11 16.60 -21.84
C LEU A 161 -7.89 16.81 -23.33
N ILE A 162 -8.05 15.74 -24.12
CA ILE A 162 -8.14 15.83 -25.58
C ILE A 162 -9.54 16.32 -25.96
N ASN A 163 -10.57 15.74 -25.33
CA ASN A 163 -11.96 16.11 -25.51
C ASN A 163 -12.77 15.78 -24.25
N SER A 164 -14.09 15.95 -24.29
CA SER A 164 -14.98 15.74 -23.15
C SER A 164 -14.96 14.32 -22.56
N SER A 165 -14.47 13.32 -23.30
CA SER A 165 -14.46 11.90 -22.91
C SER A 165 -13.09 11.23 -23.07
N ARG A 166 -12.04 11.97 -23.44
CA ARG A 166 -10.69 11.43 -23.64
C ARG A 166 -9.66 12.33 -22.99
N ARG A 167 -8.73 11.70 -22.29
CA ARG A 167 -7.57 12.34 -21.69
C ARG A 167 -6.29 11.63 -22.13
N GLN A 168 -5.20 12.37 -22.13
CA GLN A 168 -3.87 11.85 -22.40
C GLN A 168 -2.92 12.24 -21.28
N GLY A 169 -1.89 11.42 -21.07
CA GLY A 169 -0.78 11.77 -20.20
C GLY A 169 0.50 11.14 -20.74
N GLU A 170 1.63 11.66 -20.30
CA GLU A 170 2.94 11.14 -20.68
C GLU A 170 3.86 10.99 -19.47
N LEU A 171 4.72 9.98 -19.51
CA LEU A 171 5.87 9.83 -18.62
C LEU A 171 7.13 10.01 -19.43
N LEU A 172 8.05 10.84 -18.93
CA LEU A 172 9.23 11.26 -19.69
C LEU A 172 10.51 10.79 -19.01
N LEU A 173 11.45 10.30 -19.81
CA LEU A 173 12.83 10.05 -19.42
C LEU A 173 13.67 11.28 -19.79
N THR A 174 13.69 12.27 -18.91
CA THR A 174 14.35 13.56 -19.19
C THR A 174 15.85 13.51 -18.89
N GLN A 175 16.57 14.52 -19.38
CA GLN A 175 17.96 14.73 -19.00
C GLN A 175 18.09 14.93 -17.48
N ASP A 176 19.20 14.43 -16.92
CA ASP A 176 19.55 14.46 -15.50
C ASP A 176 18.58 13.72 -14.55
N MET A 177 17.58 13.02 -15.11
CA MET A 177 16.67 12.19 -14.32
C MET A 177 17.44 11.05 -13.64
N GLN A 178 17.28 10.91 -12.32
CA GLN A 178 17.92 9.84 -11.56
C GLN A 178 17.09 8.55 -11.66
N VAL A 179 17.66 7.53 -12.29
CA VAL A 179 16.94 6.31 -12.64
C VAL A 179 17.70 5.05 -12.22
N MET A 180 16.93 4.02 -11.93
CA MET A 180 17.43 2.67 -11.69
C MET A 180 17.12 1.81 -12.90
N LEU A 181 18.17 1.28 -13.52
CA LEU A 181 18.13 0.45 -14.72
C LEU A 181 18.50 -0.98 -14.35
N ILE A 182 17.71 -1.95 -14.83
CA ILE A 182 18.08 -3.36 -14.82
C ILE A 182 18.20 -3.82 -16.26
N GLY A 183 19.33 -4.43 -16.60
CA GLY A 183 19.59 -4.94 -17.94
C GLY A 183 20.82 -5.85 -17.99
N ASP A 184 21.13 -6.36 -19.18
CA ASP A 184 22.27 -7.24 -19.40
C ASP A 184 23.47 -6.42 -19.87
N ALA A 185 24.54 -6.38 -19.07
CA ALA A 185 25.80 -5.79 -19.44
C ALA A 185 26.52 -6.74 -20.41
N CYS A 186 26.67 -6.29 -21.65
CA CYS A 186 27.31 -7.04 -22.72
C CYS A 186 28.31 -6.15 -23.46
N GLU A 187 29.21 -6.78 -24.22
CA GLU A 187 30.19 -6.06 -25.02
C GLU A 187 29.66 -5.99 -26.45
N ARG A 188 29.57 -4.78 -27.00
CA ARG A 188 29.28 -4.54 -28.41
C ARG A 188 30.34 -3.60 -28.97
N GLU A 189 30.94 -4.00 -30.09
CA GLU A 189 31.95 -3.18 -30.78
C GLU A 189 33.14 -2.76 -29.87
N GLY A 190 33.56 -3.63 -28.96
CA GLY A 190 34.67 -3.36 -28.02
C GLY A 190 34.32 -2.41 -26.87
N LYS A 191 33.04 -2.07 -26.68
CA LYS A 191 32.55 -1.21 -25.59
C LYS A 191 31.52 -1.96 -24.75
N THR A 192 31.58 -1.76 -23.44
CA THR A 192 30.56 -2.25 -22.51
C THR A 192 29.28 -1.44 -22.68
N VAL A 193 28.17 -2.12 -22.92
CA VAL A 193 26.84 -1.53 -23.09
C VAL A 193 25.82 -2.33 -22.27
N ILE A 194 24.73 -1.68 -21.86
CA ILE A 194 23.60 -2.35 -21.23
C ILE A 194 22.48 -2.50 -22.26
N ALA A 195 21.99 -3.71 -22.46
CA ALA A 195 20.95 -4.01 -23.44
C ALA A 195 19.98 -5.07 -22.92
N GLN A 196 18.96 -5.37 -23.73
CA GLN A 196 18.07 -6.50 -23.45
C GLN A 196 18.85 -7.83 -23.48
N GLY A 197 18.74 -8.60 -22.39
CA GLY A 197 19.37 -9.92 -22.30
C GLY A 197 18.77 -10.92 -23.29
N ARG A 198 19.60 -11.89 -23.74
CA ARG A 198 19.18 -12.91 -24.72
C ARG A 198 18.19 -13.95 -24.18
N GLN A 199 18.04 -14.05 -22.85
CA GLN A 199 17.10 -14.99 -22.22
C GLN A 199 15.66 -14.45 -22.28
N ARG A 200 14.68 -15.32 -22.53
CA ARG A 200 13.26 -14.93 -22.68
C ARG A 200 12.66 -14.23 -21.45
N ASP A 201 13.21 -14.49 -20.27
CA ASP A 201 12.76 -13.90 -18.99
C ASP A 201 13.72 -12.82 -18.46
N ALA A 202 14.71 -12.39 -19.25
CA ALA A 202 15.62 -11.33 -18.84
C ALA A 202 14.83 -10.03 -18.65
N VAL A 203 14.90 -9.50 -17.43
CA VAL A 203 14.30 -8.21 -17.10
C VAL A 203 15.16 -7.13 -17.73
N PHE A 204 14.56 -6.35 -18.62
CA PHE A 204 15.16 -5.12 -19.13
C PHE A 204 14.18 -3.98 -18.93
N GLY A 205 14.50 -3.08 -18.02
CA GLY A 205 13.58 -2.02 -17.63
C GLY A 205 14.23 -0.94 -16.80
N LEU A 206 13.51 0.17 -16.68
CA LEU A 206 13.95 1.36 -15.98
C LEU A 206 12.80 1.94 -15.16
N ALA A 207 13.12 2.41 -13.97
CA ALA A 207 12.20 3.14 -13.11
C ALA A 207 12.91 4.32 -12.44
N GLU A 208 12.14 5.28 -11.94
CA GLU A 208 12.70 6.39 -11.16
C GLU A 208 13.31 5.86 -9.86
N THR A 209 14.52 6.31 -9.53
CA THR A 209 15.23 5.84 -8.33
C THR A 209 14.42 6.08 -7.07
N LYS A 210 13.79 7.25 -6.96
CA LYS A 210 12.97 7.62 -5.80
C LYS A 210 11.83 6.64 -5.55
N GLU A 211 11.15 6.20 -6.60
CA GLU A 211 10.04 5.24 -6.49
C GLU A 211 10.52 3.87 -6.03
N VAL A 212 11.62 3.39 -6.60
CA VAL A 212 12.18 2.10 -6.26
C VAL A 212 12.67 2.10 -4.81
N GLU A 213 13.39 3.14 -4.37
CA GLU A 213 13.83 3.28 -2.98
C GLU A 213 12.64 3.35 -2.01
N THR A 214 11.65 4.17 -2.34
CA THR A 214 10.42 4.30 -1.53
C THR A 214 9.75 2.93 -1.37
N ARG A 215 9.65 2.16 -2.46
CA ARG A 215 9.10 0.81 -2.42
C ARG A 215 10.00 -0.16 -1.64
N ARG A 216 11.32 -0.10 -1.79
CA ARG A 216 12.30 -0.93 -1.09
C ARG A 216 12.17 -0.76 0.43
N VAL A 217 11.97 0.48 0.88
CA VAL A 217 11.80 0.83 2.30
C VAL A 217 10.40 0.45 2.82
N LEU A 218 9.35 0.62 2.02
CA LEU A 218 7.97 0.31 2.43
C LEU A 218 7.59 -1.17 2.32
N ALA A 219 8.14 -1.92 1.38
CA ALA A 219 7.80 -3.33 1.13
C ALA A 219 7.87 -4.22 2.39
N PRO A 220 8.95 -4.19 3.21
CA PRO A 220 9.01 -5.03 4.40
C PRO A 220 8.01 -4.59 5.48
N LEU A 221 7.65 -3.30 5.53
CA LEU A 221 6.62 -2.78 6.44
C LEU A 221 5.24 -3.27 6.04
N TRP A 222 4.90 -3.22 4.75
CA TRP A 222 3.63 -3.76 4.25
C TRP A 222 3.49 -5.27 4.46
N ARG A 223 4.57 -6.03 4.24
CA ARG A 223 4.58 -7.49 4.51
C ARG A 223 4.37 -7.80 5.98
N ALA A 224 5.10 -7.13 6.87
CA ALA A 224 4.95 -7.31 8.30
C ALA A 224 3.56 -6.86 8.77
N GLY A 225 3.14 -5.65 8.40
CA GLY A 225 1.83 -5.10 8.76
C GLY A 225 0.67 -5.98 8.28
N GLY A 226 0.75 -6.49 7.06
CA GLY A 226 -0.22 -7.46 6.55
C GLY A 226 -0.23 -8.76 7.35
N PHE A 227 0.93 -9.31 7.72
CA PHE A 227 1.00 -10.51 8.56
C PHE A 227 0.31 -10.28 9.92
N TYR A 228 0.64 -9.20 10.62
CA TYR A 228 -0.02 -8.87 11.90
C TYR A 228 -1.53 -8.68 11.73
N ALA A 229 -1.96 -8.03 10.64
CA ALA A 229 -3.37 -7.79 10.41
C ALA A 229 -4.14 -9.09 10.04
N VAL A 230 -3.52 -10.05 9.34
CA VAL A 230 -4.10 -11.39 9.14
C VAL A 230 -4.23 -12.13 10.47
N VAL A 231 -3.20 -12.12 11.31
CA VAL A 231 -3.23 -12.77 12.63
C VAL A 231 -4.33 -12.18 13.51
N VAL A 232 -4.39 -10.84 13.63
CA VAL A 232 -5.44 -10.14 14.38
C VAL A 232 -6.82 -10.44 13.80
N GLY A 233 -6.95 -10.46 12.47
CA GLY A 233 -8.20 -10.79 11.80
C GLY A 233 -8.68 -12.21 12.09
N LEU A 234 -7.79 -13.22 12.03
CA LEU A 234 -8.12 -14.61 12.37
C LEU A 234 -8.55 -14.77 13.82
N ILE A 235 -7.88 -14.09 14.75
CA ILE A 235 -8.27 -14.07 16.17
C ILE A 235 -9.63 -13.39 16.32
N GLY A 236 -9.87 -12.29 15.60
CA GLY A 236 -11.16 -11.59 15.56
C GLY A 236 -12.30 -12.49 15.07
N VAL A 237 -12.06 -13.31 14.05
CA VAL A 237 -13.00 -14.35 13.59
C VAL A 237 -13.31 -15.35 14.68
N GLY A 238 -12.29 -15.83 15.41
CA GLY A 238 -12.47 -16.71 16.55
C GLY A 238 -13.39 -16.11 17.62
N ILE A 239 -13.14 -14.85 18.00
CA ILE A 239 -13.97 -14.12 18.98
C ILE A 239 -15.42 -13.98 18.48
N MET A 240 -15.61 -13.68 17.19
CA MET A 240 -16.94 -13.52 16.61
C MET A 240 -17.72 -14.85 16.55
N ALA A 241 -17.02 -15.95 16.27
CA ALA A 241 -17.58 -17.29 16.18
C ALA A 241 -17.93 -17.93 17.55
N MET A 242 -17.41 -17.41 18.66
CA MET A 242 -17.73 -17.94 19.99
C MET A 242 -19.22 -17.79 20.31
N THR A 243 -19.88 -18.88 20.70
CA THR A 243 -21.27 -18.84 21.18
C THR A 243 -21.33 -18.37 22.64
N PRO A 244 -22.51 -17.92 23.13
CA PRO A 244 -22.66 -17.48 24.52
C PRO A 244 -22.23 -18.54 25.55
N GLU A 245 -22.38 -19.83 25.22
CA GLU A 245 -21.96 -20.95 26.07
C GLU A 245 -20.45 -21.03 26.26
N HIS A 246 -19.67 -20.70 25.21
CA HIS A 246 -18.21 -20.62 25.31
C HIS A 246 -17.77 -19.47 26.22
N PHE A 247 -18.49 -18.33 26.20
CA PHE A 247 -18.24 -17.22 27.11
C PHE A 247 -18.54 -17.57 28.57
N ALA A 248 -19.61 -18.35 28.81
CA ALA A 248 -19.98 -18.81 30.14
C ALA A 248 -18.92 -19.75 30.75
N GLN A 249 -18.29 -20.61 29.93
CA GLN A 249 -17.20 -21.49 30.36
C GLN A 249 -15.89 -20.74 30.67
N LEU A 250 -15.66 -19.59 30.02
CA LEU A 250 -14.49 -18.75 30.27
C LEU A 250 -14.53 -18.01 31.62
N HIS A 251 -15.57 -18.20 32.45
CA HIS A 251 -15.81 -17.44 33.69
C HIS A 251 -15.75 -15.92 33.49
N LEU A 252 -15.98 -15.44 32.26
CA LEU A 252 -16.08 -14.01 32.00
C LEU A 252 -17.47 -13.55 32.50
N PRO A 253 -17.55 -12.56 33.40
CA PRO A 253 -18.83 -12.13 33.94
C PRO A 253 -19.70 -11.59 32.80
N GLY A 254 -20.91 -12.13 32.65
CA GLY A 254 -21.93 -11.58 31.76
C GLY A 254 -22.53 -10.27 32.30
N PRO A 255 -23.34 -9.53 31.51
CA PRO A 255 -23.95 -8.25 31.89
C PRO A 255 -24.70 -8.30 33.23
N ALA A 256 -25.50 -9.36 33.43
CA ALA A 256 -26.24 -9.60 34.67
C ALA A 256 -25.32 -9.86 35.88
N THR A 257 -24.16 -10.48 35.64
CA THR A 257 -23.16 -10.79 36.68
C THR A 257 -22.51 -9.53 37.22
N TYR A 258 -22.22 -8.55 36.36
CA TYR A 258 -21.67 -7.26 36.81
C TYR A 258 -22.67 -6.50 37.68
N GLN A 259 -23.96 -6.53 37.34
CA GLN A 259 -25.00 -5.92 38.17
C GLN A 259 -25.07 -6.53 39.58
N GLN A 260 -24.87 -7.85 39.67
CA GLN A 260 -24.83 -8.55 40.96
C GLN A 260 -23.55 -8.27 41.75
N MET A 261 -22.40 -8.13 41.07
CA MET A 261 -21.10 -7.83 41.70
C MET A 261 -20.89 -6.35 42.02
N ALA A 262 -21.80 -5.46 41.62
CA ALA A 262 -21.71 -4.02 41.85
C ALA A 262 -21.55 -3.63 43.34
N THR A 263 -22.02 -4.48 44.25
CA THR A 263 -21.94 -4.27 45.70
C THR A 263 -20.56 -4.57 46.29
N LEU A 264 -19.69 -5.30 45.57
CA LEU A 264 -18.42 -5.81 46.09
C LEU A 264 -17.27 -4.78 46.06
N ASN A 265 -17.20 -3.95 45.01
CA ASN A 265 -16.10 -2.98 44.84
C ASN A 265 -16.57 -1.80 43.97
N PRO A 266 -16.13 -0.55 44.23
CA PRO A 266 -16.34 0.58 43.31
C PRO A 266 -15.96 0.29 41.84
N PHE A 267 -14.95 -0.57 41.58
CA PHE A 267 -14.62 -1.01 40.22
C PHE A 267 -15.73 -1.85 39.56
N TYR A 268 -16.33 -2.80 40.29
CA TYR A 268 -17.47 -3.57 39.80
C TYR A 268 -18.73 -2.73 39.67
N ARG A 269 -18.89 -1.72 40.51
CA ARG A 269 -19.95 -0.71 40.43
C ARG A 269 -19.85 0.12 39.14
N PHE A 270 -18.64 0.50 38.78
CA PHE A 270 -18.35 1.16 37.50
C PHE A 270 -18.65 0.24 36.31
N LEU A 271 -18.20 -1.02 36.34
CA LEU A 271 -18.51 -2.02 35.31
C LEU A 271 -20.03 -2.27 35.18
N ALA A 272 -20.75 -2.40 36.29
CA ALA A 272 -22.20 -2.58 36.30
C ALA A 272 -22.96 -1.39 35.70
N TRP A 273 -22.47 -0.18 35.93
CA TRP A 273 -22.99 1.04 35.32
C TRP A 273 -22.70 1.09 33.81
N LEU A 274 -21.52 0.60 33.40
CA LEU A 274 -21.08 0.49 32.01
C LEU A 274 -21.96 -0.47 31.17
N TYR A 275 -22.34 -1.62 31.75
CA TYR A 275 -23.05 -2.73 31.08
C TYR A 275 -24.57 -2.75 31.35
N ARG A 276 -25.20 -1.59 31.59
CA ARG A 276 -26.65 -1.54 31.85
C ARG A 276 -27.46 -1.74 30.56
N ASP A 277 -28.34 -2.75 30.54
CA ASP A 277 -29.13 -3.20 29.38
C ASP A 277 -29.95 -2.12 28.65
N ASN A 278 -30.30 -1.01 29.32
CA ASN A 278 -31.05 0.13 28.76
C ASN A 278 -30.24 1.45 28.70
N GLY A 279 -28.92 1.40 28.93
CA GLY A 279 -28.07 2.59 28.96
C GLY A 279 -27.55 2.95 27.57
N PHE A 280 -27.75 4.22 27.16
CA PHE A 280 -27.10 4.85 25.99
C PHE A 280 -25.55 4.78 26.03
N VAL A 281 -24.97 4.24 27.10
CA VAL A 281 -23.53 4.16 27.42
C VAL A 281 -22.78 3.22 26.48
N ILE A 282 -23.42 2.16 25.99
CA ILE A 282 -22.78 1.17 25.11
C ILE A 282 -22.43 1.75 23.72
N PRO A 283 -23.36 2.41 22.99
CA PRO A 283 -23.01 3.15 21.78
C PRO A 283 -22.10 4.36 22.05
N PHE A 284 -22.17 4.96 23.26
CA PHE A 284 -21.26 6.04 23.67
C PHE A 284 -19.82 5.54 23.88
N MET A 285 -19.64 4.34 24.42
CA MET A 285 -18.33 3.70 24.60
C MET A 285 -17.81 3.08 23.28
N ALA A 286 -18.69 2.71 22.37
CA ALA A 286 -18.32 2.43 20.98
C ALA A 286 -17.77 3.68 20.27
N ALA A 287 -18.40 4.83 20.46
CA ALA A 287 -17.98 6.10 19.85
C ALA A 287 -16.75 6.75 20.54
N PHE A 288 -16.65 6.68 21.88
CA PHE A 288 -15.60 7.33 22.67
C PHE A 288 -14.63 6.38 23.37
N GLY A 289 -14.94 5.08 23.47
CA GLY A 289 -14.11 4.09 24.15
C GLY A 289 -12.84 3.74 23.37
N PHE A 290 -12.82 3.92 22.04
CA PHE A 290 -11.57 3.91 21.29
C PHE A 290 -10.63 5.03 21.78
N LEU A 291 -11.17 6.23 22.03
CA LEU A 291 -10.43 7.39 22.54
C LEU A 291 -9.94 7.19 23.98
N LEU A 292 -10.79 6.66 24.86
CA LEU A 292 -10.45 6.36 26.25
C LEU A 292 -9.42 5.22 26.35
N SER A 293 -9.61 4.13 25.60
CA SER A 293 -8.65 3.02 25.54
C SER A 293 -7.31 3.47 24.97
N MET A 294 -7.32 4.29 23.91
CA MET A 294 -6.10 4.93 23.40
C MET A 294 -5.41 5.80 24.44
N PHE A 295 -6.16 6.58 25.22
CA PHE A 295 -5.60 7.43 26.27
C PHE A 295 -4.97 6.60 27.39
N VAL A 296 -5.64 5.53 27.84
CA VAL A 296 -5.13 4.59 28.84
C VAL A 296 -3.89 3.86 28.31
N VAL A 297 -3.90 3.40 27.06
CA VAL A 297 -2.75 2.76 26.42
C VAL A 297 -1.58 3.75 26.30
N LEU A 298 -1.83 4.99 25.88
CA LEU A 298 -0.79 6.03 25.83
C LEU A 298 -0.20 6.34 27.22
N LEU A 299 -1.04 6.40 28.26
CA LEU A 299 -0.61 6.62 29.64
C LEU A 299 0.22 5.44 30.16
N ALA A 300 -0.24 4.21 29.92
CA ALA A 300 0.47 2.98 30.29
C ALA A 300 1.82 2.85 29.57
N LEU A 301 1.87 3.17 28.28
CA LEU A 301 3.11 3.19 27.50
C LEU A 301 4.05 4.30 27.94
N ARG A 302 3.52 5.43 28.42
CA ARG A 302 4.32 6.50 29.02
C ARG A 302 5.03 6.01 30.28
N LEU A 303 4.45 5.06 31.01
CA LEU A 303 5.05 4.47 32.23
C LEU A 303 6.00 3.31 31.92
N LEU A 304 5.65 2.46 30.95
CA LEU A 304 6.34 1.18 30.72
C LEU A 304 7.49 1.23 29.70
N LEU A 305 7.50 2.18 28.75
CA LEU A 305 8.48 2.17 27.65
C LEU A 305 9.67 3.16 27.86
N PRO A 306 10.89 2.80 27.40
CA PRO A 306 12.03 3.72 27.34
C PRO A 306 11.76 4.96 26.48
N LYS A 307 12.44 6.09 26.74
CA LYS A 307 12.20 7.37 26.06
C LYS A 307 12.27 7.29 24.52
N GLY A 308 13.20 6.50 23.98
CA GLY A 308 13.33 6.31 22.52
C GLY A 308 12.15 5.58 21.87
N MET A 309 11.57 4.59 22.56
CA MET A 309 10.43 3.81 22.06
C MET A 309 9.11 4.59 22.17
N ARG A 310 8.98 5.46 23.18
CA ARG A 310 7.78 6.28 23.41
C ARG A 310 7.43 7.19 22.23
N LEU A 311 8.42 7.78 21.57
CA LEU A 311 8.21 8.68 20.43
C LEU A 311 7.75 7.93 19.18
N ALA A 312 8.33 6.76 18.90
CA ALA A 312 7.94 5.93 17.75
C ALA A 312 6.52 5.37 17.91
N VAL A 313 6.23 4.81 19.08
CA VAL A 313 4.91 4.24 19.40
C VAL A 313 3.84 5.34 19.50
N GLY A 314 4.19 6.50 20.08
CA GLY A 314 3.29 7.65 20.18
C GLY A 314 2.87 8.23 18.83
N ARG A 315 3.75 8.23 17.82
CA ARG A 315 3.40 8.70 16.46
C ARG A 315 2.42 7.76 15.75
N VAL A 316 2.66 6.44 15.84
CA VAL A 316 1.77 5.43 15.25
C VAL A 316 0.40 5.46 15.94
N LEU A 317 0.38 5.51 17.27
CA LEU A 317 -0.85 5.65 18.04
C LEU A 317 -1.57 6.99 17.78
N GLY A 318 -0.82 8.10 17.63
CA GLY A 318 -1.40 9.39 17.26
C GLY A 318 -2.08 9.38 15.89
N ALA A 319 -1.49 8.69 14.90
CA ALA A 319 -2.14 8.48 13.60
C ALA A 319 -3.42 7.63 13.72
N TRP A 320 -3.41 6.62 14.59
CA TRP A 320 -4.58 5.82 14.93
C TRP A 320 -5.68 6.61 15.65
N MET A 321 -5.36 7.63 16.45
CA MET A 321 -6.40 8.51 17.03
C MET A 321 -7.25 9.17 15.94
N GLY A 322 -6.61 9.74 14.91
CA GLY A 322 -7.34 10.45 13.85
C GLY A 322 -8.10 9.50 12.92
N LEU A 323 -7.39 8.54 12.33
CA LEU A 323 -7.97 7.63 11.35
C LEU A 323 -8.91 6.59 11.98
N GLY A 324 -8.54 6.08 13.16
CA GLY A 324 -9.31 5.10 13.91
C GLY A 324 -10.61 5.65 14.48
N MET A 325 -10.69 6.95 14.82
CA MET A 325 -11.95 7.57 15.25
C MET A 325 -12.97 7.62 14.10
N VAL A 326 -12.53 7.98 12.89
CA VAL A 326 -13.43 8.10 11.74
C VAL A 326 -13.86 6.74 11.23
N ILE A 327 -12.90 5.87 10.90
CA ILE A 327 -13.20 4.55 10.32
C ILE A 327 -13.80 3.64 11.40
N GLY A 328 -13.21 3.64 12.60
CA GLY A 328 -13.64 2.77 13.68
C GLY A 328 -15.00 3.14 14.26
N GLY A 329 -15.30 4.43 14.37
CA GLY A 329 -16.63 4.89 14.78
C GLY A 329 -17.73 4.43 13.83
N VAL A 330 -17.51 4.59 12.51
CA VAL A 330 -18.47 4.17 11.48
C VAL A 330 -18.66 2.64 11.49
N VAL A 331 -17.57 1.86 11.52
CA VAL A 331 -17.65 0.39 11.56
C VAL A 331 -18.37 -0.08 12.83
N THR A 332 -18.09 0.54 13.96
CA THR A 332 -18.72 0.15 15.23
C THR A 332 -20.21 0.49 15.23
N LEU A 333 -20.60 1.64 14.66
CA LEU A 333 -22.00 2.00 14.50
C LEU A 333 -22.75 1.00 13.60
N LEU A 334 -22.14 0.57 12.48
CA LEU A 334 -22.71 -0.45 11.61
C LEU A 334 -22.86 -1.81 12.32
N LEU A 335 -21.87 -2.21 13.13
CA LEU A 335 -21.93 -3.46 13.90
C LEU A 335 -23.01 -3.42 14.99
N VAL A 336 -23.24 -2.26 15.61
CA VAL A 336 -24.33 -2.04 16.57
C VAL A 336 -25.69 -2.10 15.88
N VAL A 337 -25.83 -1.48 14.70
CA VAL A 337 -27.07 -1.59 13.90
C VAL A 337 -27.35 -3.03 13.49
N ALA A 338 -26.30 -3.82 13.21
CA ALA A 338 -26.39 -5.24 12.92
C ALA A 338 -26.65 -6.13 14.18
N GLN A 339 -26.91 -5.53 15.35
CA GLN A 339 -27.12 -6.21 16.63
C GLN A 339 -26.01 -7.20 17.02
N VAL A 340 -24.77 -6.91 16.63
CA VAL A 340 -23.62 -7.72 17.05
C VAL A 340 -23.35 -7.45 18.54
N ASP A 341 -23.08 -8.52 19.30
CA ASP A 341 -22.73 -8.44 20.72
C ASP A 341 -21.58 -7.46 20.94
N THR A 342 -21.84 -6.42 21.73
CA THR A 342 -20.90 -5.33 21.96
C THR A 342 -19.62 -5.79 22.66
N MET A 343 -19.67 -6.86 23.46
CA MET A 343 -18.47 -7.45 24.07
C MET A 343 -17.50 -7.98 23.02
N LYS A 344 -18.03 -8.64 21.98
CA LYS A 344 -17.21 -9.16 20.88
C LYS A 344 -16.58 -8.02 20.10
N VAL A 345 -17.35 -6.97 19.83
CA VAL A 345 -16.86 -5.77 19.12
C VAL A 345 -15.74 -5.09 19.92
N PHE A 346 -15.90 -4.94 21.23
CA PHE A 346 -14.87 -4.39 22.12
C PHE A 346 -13.58 -5.23 22.11
N LEU A 347 -13.69 -6.55 22.23
CA LEU A 347 -12.53 -7.45 22.23
C LEU A 347 -11.77 -7.40 20.90
N VAL A 348 -12.48 -7.31 19.77
CA VAL A 348 -11.85 -7.15 18.45
C VAL A 348 -11.07 -5.83 18.37
N TRP A 349 -11.65 -4.72 18.84
CA TRP A 349 -10.93 -3.44 18.90
C TRP A 349 -9.69 -3.47 19.78
N MET A 350 -9.77 -4.10 20.95
CA MET A 350 -8.62 -4.30 21.82
C MET A 350 -7.53 -5.13 21.14
N MET A 351 -7.91 -6.14 20.35
CA MET A 351 -6.95 -6.96 19.60
C MET A 351 -6.26 -6.18 18.48
N ILE A 352 -6.99 -5.28 17.79
CA ILE A 352 -6.43 -4.38 16.78
C ILE A 352 -5.43 -3.41 17.42
N LEU A 353 -5.79 -2.79 18.55
CA LEU A 353 -4.90 -1.91 19.29
C LEU A 353 -3.65 -2.64 19.81
N LEU A 354 -3.81 -3.86 20.32
CA LEU A 354 -2.68 -4.68 20.76
C LEU A 354 -1.78 -5.06 19.57
N GLY A 355 -2.37 -5.51 18.45
CA GLY A 355 -1.62 -5.89 17.25
C GLY A 355 -0.83 -4.73 16.64
N THR A 356 -1.43 -3.53 16.60
CA THR A 356 -0.75 -2.32 16.13
C THR A 356 0.38 -1.88 17.05
N LEU A 357 0.21 -2.06 18.37
CA LEU A 357 1.23 -1.78 19.37
C LEU A 357 2.41 -2.76 19.26
N VAL A 358 2.12 -4.06 19.12
CA VAL A 358 3.13 -5.09 18.86
C VAL A 358 3.87 -4.80 17.56
N PHE A 359 3.17 -4.52 16.46
CA PHE A 359 3.79 -4.12 15.20
C PHE A 359 4.69 -2.90 15.37
N SER A 360 4.21 -1.86 16.06
CA SER A 360 4.96 -0.64 16.29
C SER A 360 6.22 -0.88 17.12
N ILE A 361 6.20 -1.79 18.11
CA ILE A 361 7.35 -2.15 18.95
C ILE A 361 8.37 -3.01 18.20
N PHE A 362 7.92 -4.03 17.48
CA PHE A 362 8.81 -4.98 16.81
C PHE A 362 9.41 -4.40 15.52
N GLU A 363 8.68 -3.53 14.81
CA GLU A 363 9.13 -2.96 13.54
C GLU A 363 9.71 -1.54 13.64
N GLN A 364 10.11 -1.11 14.85
CA GLN A 364 10.65 0.24 15.09
C GLN A 364 11.82 0.61 14.17
N ARG A 365 12.73 -0.34 13.90
CA ARG A 365 13.89 -0.10 13.03
C ARG A 365 13.46 0.20 11.60
N LYS A 366 12.50 -0.58 11.08
CA LYS A 366 11.97 -0.41 9.71
C LYS A 366 11.13 0.87 9.60
N LEU A 367 10.29 1.15 10.60
CA LEU A 367 9.53 2.40 10.70
C LEU A 367 10.44 3.64 10.76
N GLY A 368 11.54 3.54 11.52
CA GLY A 368 12.55 4.59 11.59
C GLY A 368 13.25 4.85 10.26
N ALA A 369 13.57 3.78 9.50
CA ALA A 369 14.13 3.90 8.15
C ALA A 369 13.16 4.58 7.18
N ALA A 370 11.89 4.16 7.18
CA ALA A 370 10.84 4.80 6.38
C ALA A 370 10.66 6.27 6.74
N TYR A 371 10.59 6.60 8.02
CA TYR A 371 10.45 7.98 8.46
C TYR A 371 11.62 8.87 7.99
N LYS A 372 12.86 8.39 8.11
CA LYS A 372 14.04 9.13 7.63
C LYS A 372 14.02 9.34 6.12
N HIS A 373 13.58 8.33 5.37
CA HIS A 373 13.43 8.41 3.91
C HIS A 373 12.48 9.55 3.52
N PHE A 374 11.26 9.56 4.08
CA PHE A 374 10.27 10.60 3.78
C PHE A 374 10.62 11.98 4.35
N ALA A 375 11.29 12.03 5.51
CA ALA A 375 11.73 13.30 6.10
C ALA A 375 12.79 13.99 5.23
N LYS A 376 13.70 13.21 4.62
CA LYS A 376 14.69 13.71 3.68
C LYS A 376 14.01 14.38 2.48
N ASP A 377 13.02 13.71 1.90
CA ASP A 377 12.26 14.23 0.75
C ASP A 377 11.53 15.54 1.09
N SER A 378 10.88 15.63 2.26
CA SER A 378 10.21 16.86 2.70
C SER A 378 11.17 18.03 2.96
N GLY A 379 12.41 17.74 3.40
CA GLY A 379 13.43 18.77 3.62
C GLY A 379 13.95 19.38 2.32
N THR A 380 14.10 18.56 1.27
CA THR A 380 14.49 19.04 -0.07
C THR A 380 13.40 19.86 -0.77
N ALA A 381 12.12 19.55 -0.55
CA ALA A 381 11.02 20.35 -1.11
C ALA A 381 10.92 21.76 -0.47
N SER A 382 11.34 21.90 0.79
CA SER A 382 11.33 23.19 1.52
C SER A 382 12.44 24.16 1.10
N PHE A 383 13.49 23.70 0.42
CA PHE A 383 14.62 24.54 -0.02
C PHE A 383 14.59 24.87 -1.52
N GLY A 384 13.58 24.38 -2.26
CA GLY A 384 13.50 24.50 -3.72
C GLY A 384 12.55 25.58 -4.26
N ASP A 385 11.76 26.24 -3.40
CA ASP A 385 10.66 27.13 -3.82
C ASP A 385 10.83 28.60 -3.36
N GLU A 386 11.99 28.99 -2.81
CA GLU A 386 12.25 30.38 -2.37
C GLU A 386 13.19 31.18 -3.28
N ASP A 387 13.74 30.59 -4.36
CA ASP A 387 14.58 31.32 -5.32
C ASP A 387 14.13 31.02 -6.77
N ALA A 388 13.05 31.67 -7.21
CA ALA A 388 12.73 31.91 -8.62
C ALA A 388 11.98 33.24 -8.79
#